data_AF-A0A1J4PW35-F1
#
_entry.id   AF-A0A1J4PW35-F1
#
_cell.length_a   1.000
_cell.length_b   1.000
_cell.length_c   1.000
_cell.angle_alpha   90.00
_cell.angle_beta   90.00
_cell.angle_gamma   90.00
#
_symmetry.space_group_name_H-M   'P 1'
#
loop_
_entity.id
_entity.type
_entity.pdbx_description
1 polymer ?
#
loop_
_entity_poly.entity_id
_entity_poly.type
_entity_poly.pdbx_seq_one_letter_code
_entity_poly.pdbx_strand_id
1 'polypeptide(L)'
;MPTFTLTRTVPLPLDEAWRRITEWPRHGTAVPLTRISVLTPGPTRVGTRFTARSGIGPLAVDDPMEVTAWRPPADGEDGMCRLEKRGRVVLGWAQIEVRPGPGGRSRVVWQEELRVRLLPGAFDGVVAATARTVFGRAMNRLLRGD
;
A
#
# COMPACT_ATOMS: atom_id res chain seq x y z
N MET A 1 -2.94 16.16 7.56
CA MET A 1 -3.46 14.78 7.35
C MET A 1 -2.53 13.84 8.09
N PRO A 2 -3.01 12.86 8.87
CA PRO A 2 -2.13 12.01 9.64
C PRO A 2 -1.27 11.14 8.71
N THR A 3 0.02 11.07 9.03
CA THR A 3 1.00 10.22 8.37
C THR A 3 1.43 9.09 9.29
N PHE A 4 1.64 7.89 8.74
CA PHE A 4 2.28 6.81 9.47
C PHE A 4 3.25 6.02 8.61
N THR A 5 4.27 5.45 9.27
CA THR A 5 5.28 4.60 8.63
C THR A 5 5.27 3.22 9.28
N LEU A 6 5.37 2.20 8.44
CA LEU A 6 5.54 0.80 8.80
C LEU A 6 6.84 0.28 8.18
N THR A 7 7.64 -0.42 8.97
CA THR A 7 8.90 -1.02 8.51
C THR A 7 8.95 -2.50 8.84
N ARG A 8 9.42 -3.32 7.91
CA ARG A 8 9.71 -4.74 8.13
C ARG A 8 11.04 -5.12 7.52
N THR A 9 11.78 -5.98 8.21
CA THR A 9 12.96 -6.65 7.63
C THR A 9 12.61 -8.11 7.41
N VAL A 10 12.46 -8.50 6.14
CA VAL A 10 11.96 -9.81 5.75
C VAL A 10 13.07 -10.68 5.15
N PRO A 11 13.04 -12.01 5.38
CA PRO A 11 14.00 -12.95 4.80
C PRO A 11 13.64 -13.26 3.34
N LEU A 12 13.54 -12.22 2.51
CA LEU A 12 13.25 -12.32 1.09
C LEU A 12 14.33 -11.56 0.31
N PRO A 13 14.71 -12.06 -0.89
CA PRO A 13 15.43 -11.27 -1.87
C PRO A 13 14.69 -9.98 -2.23
N LEU A 14 15.44 -8.97 -2.68
CA LEU A 14 14.95 -7.63 -2.97
C LEU A 14 13.78 -7.64 -3.97
N ASP A 15 13.97 -8.33 -5.08
CA ASP A 15 12.99 -8.42 -6.16
C ASP A 15 11.72 -9.14 -5.72
N GLU A 16 11.83 -10.15 -4.85
CA GLU A 16 10.68 -10.91 -4.37
C GLU A 16 9.87 -10.10 -3.34
N ALA A 17 10.53 -9.36 -2.45
CA ALA A 17 9.86 -8.43 -1.55
C ALA A 17 9.13 -7.33 -2.33
N TRP A 18 9.78 -6.77 -3.36
CA TRP A 18 9.19 -5.80 -4.27
C TRP A 18 7.97 -6.35 -5.02
N ARG A 19 8.12 -7.51 -5.64
CA ARG A 19 7.04 -8.17 -6.38
C ARG A 19 5.83 -8.39 -5.49
N ARG A 20 6.02 -8.94 -4.29
CA ARG A 20 4.92 -9.22 -3.35
C ARG A 20 4.21 -7.97 -2.86
N ILE A 21 4.96 -6.93 -2.48
CA ILE A 21 4.35 -5.73 -1.88
C ILE A 21 3.64 -4.87 -2.93
N THR A 22 4.05 -4.95 -4.20
CA THR A 22 3.47 -4.18 -5.32
C THR A 22 2.50 -4.98 -6.20
N GLU A 23 2.16 -6.21 -5.80
CA GLU A 23 1.14 -7.02 -6.46
C GLU A 23 -0.27 -6.55 -6.06
N TRP A 24 -0.74 -5.47 -6.69
CA TRP A 24 -1.98 -4.77 -6.29
C TRP A 24 -3.18 -5.69 -6.04
N PRO A 25 -3.51 -6.69 -6.88
CA PRO A 25 -4.64 -7.57 -6.64
C PRO A 25 -4.59 -8.28 -5.27
N ARG A 26 -3.39 -8.64 -4.78
CA ARG A 26 -3.21 -9.34 -3.50
C ARG A 26 -3.53 -8.47 -2.29
N HIS A 27 -3.56 -7.16 -2.44
CA HIS A 27 -4.00 -6.29 -1.34
C HIS A 27 -5.46 -6.57 -0.96
N GLY A 28 -6.28 -7.09 -1.88
CA GLY A 28 -7.67 -7.49 -1.59
C GLY A 28 -7.79 -8.72 -0.69
N THR A 29 -6.80 -9.61 -0.68
CA THR A 29 -6.78 -10.76 0.26
C THR A 29 -6.10 -10.39 1.58
N ALA A 30 -5.19 -9.40 1.56
CA ALA A 30 -4.43 -8.97 2.72
C ALA A 30 -5.20 -7.97 3.61
N VAL A 31 -5.96 -7.05 3.03
CA VAL A 31 -6.74 -6.03 3.73
C VAL A 31 -8.18 -6.52 3.92
N PRO A 32 -8.69 -6.61 5.17
CA PRO A 32 -10.06 -7.08 5.43
C PRO A 32 -11.12 -6.29 4.66
N LEU A 33 -12.17 -6.99 4.22
CA LEU A 33 -13.33 -6.41 3.54
C LEU A 33 -12.98 -5.55 2.32
N THR A 34 -11.83 -5.80 1.69
CA THR A 34 -11.33 -4.98 0.58
C THR A 34 -11.27 -5.81 -0.69
N ARG A 35 -11.74 -5.24 -1.79
CA ARG A 35 -11.58 -5.80 -3.14
C ARG A 35 -10.77 -4.84 -3.99
N ILE A 36 -9.83 -5.38 -4.76
CA ILE A 36 -9.00 -4.60 -5.67
C ILE A 36 -9.49 -4.82 -7.09
N SER A 37 -9.73 -3.74 -7.82
CA SER A 37 -10.01 -3.76 -9.26
C SER A 37 -8.93 -2.96 -9.99
N VAL A 38 -8.11 -3.64 -10.79
CA VAL A 38 -7.08 -2.99 -11.61
C VAL A 38 -7.73 -2.45 -12.88
N LEU A 39 -7.57 -1.16 -13.14
CA LEU A 39 -8.22 -0.45 -14.24
C LEU A 39 -7.30 -0.24 -15.44
N THR A 40 -5.99 -0.37 -15.24
CA THR A 40 -4.98 -0.26 -16.30
C THR A 40 -4.34 -1.62 -16.55
N PRO A 41 -4.36 -2.15 -17.79
CA PRO A 41 -3.67 -3.38 -18.13
C PRO A 41 -2.17 -3.32 -17.79
N GLY A 42 -1.62 -4.45 -17.35
CA GLY A 42 -0.22 -4.56 -16.94
C GLY A 42 0.78 -4.47 -18.11
N PRO A 43 2.08 -4.34 -17.81
CA PRO A 43 2.69 -4.28 -16.47
C PRO A 43 2.47 -2.95 -15.74
N THR A 44 2.64 -2.95 -14.42
CA THR A 44 2.58 -1.72 -13.60
C THR A 44 3.64 -0.72 -14.05
N ARG A 45 3.21 0.53 -14.21
CA ARG A 45 3.99 1.71 -14.60
C ARG A 45 3.35 2.99 -14.05
N VAL A 46 4.03 4.12 -14.16
CA VAL A 46 3.41 5.44 -13.91
C VAL A 46 2.13 5.58 -14.74
N GLY A 47 1.05 6.03 -14.10
CA GLY A 47 -0.30 6.11 -14.66
C GLY A 47 -1.14 4.84 -14.50
N THR A 48 -0.59 3.76 -13.91
CA THR A 48 -1.40 2.57 -13.56
C THR A 48 -2.43 2.94 -12.53
N ARG A 49 -3.70 2.61 -12.82
CA ARG A 49 -4.84 2.88 -11.94
C ARG A 49 -5.47 1.60 -11.43
N PHE A 50 -5.87 1.63 -10.17
CA PHE A 50 -6.65 0.58 -9.54
C PHE A 50 -7.53 1.17 -8.45
N THR A 51 -8.60 0.47 -8.08
CA THR A 51 -9.50 0.90 -6.99
C THR A 51 -9.48 -0.14 -5.88
N ALA A 52 -9.23 0.31 -4.66
CA ALA A 52 -9.50 -0.46 -3.46
C ALA A 52 -10.89 -0.11 -2.95
N ARG A 53 -11.81 -1.08 -3.00
CA ARG A 53 -13.17 -0.93 -2.46
C ARG A 53 -13.25 -1.63 -1.12
N SER A 54 -13.44 -0.88 -0.04
CA SER A 54 -13.49 -1.41 1.34
C SER A 54 -14.87 -1.25 1.96
N GLY A 55 -15.43 -2.33 2.52
CA GLY A 55 -16.72 -2.34 3.24
C GLY A 55 -17.71 -3.39 2.72
N ILE A 56 -18.94 -3.35 3.24
CA ILE A 56 -19.99 -4.35 2.94
C ILE A 56 -21.20 -3.67 2.31
N GLY A 57 -21.65 -4.19 1.17
CA GLY A 57 -22.85 -3.72 0.47
C GLY A 57 -22.80 -2.20 0.17
N PRO A 58 -23.87 -1.45 0.51
CA PRO A 58 -23.94 -0.01 0.25
C PRO A 58 -23.02 0.82 1.15
N LEU A 59 -22.44 0.24 2.21
CA LEU A 59 -21.51 0.91 3.12
C LEU A 59 -20.04 0.82 2.66
N ALA A 60 -19.82 0.39 1.42
CA ALA A 60 -18.47 0.29 0.86
C ALA A 60 -17.99 1.63 0.29
N VAL A 61 -16.72 1.93 0.53
CA VAL A 61 -16.03 3.14 0.07
C VAL A 61 -15.00 2.75 -0.98
N ASP A 62 -14.98 3.51 -2.10
CA ASP A 62 -13.94 3.39 -3.12
C ASP A 62 -12.77 4.33 -2.82
N ASP A 63 -11.57 3.77 -2.88
CA ASP A 63 -10.28 4.45 -2.86
C ASP A 63 -9.57 4.21 -4.21
N PRO A 64 -9.91 4.99 -5.26
CA PRO A 64 -9.20 4.92 -6.53
C PRO A 64 -7.79 5.51 -6.37
N MET A 65 -6.79 4.76 -6.79
CA MET A 65 -5.37 5.11 -6.69
C MET A 65 -4.70 5.13 -8.06
N GLU A 66 -3.68 5.97 -8.19
CA GLU A 66 -2.82 6.05 -9.37
C GLU A 66 -1.35 5.97 -8.95
N VAL A 67 -0.58 5.13 -9.65
CA VAL A 67 0.87 5.08 -9.52
C VAL A 67 1.47 6.34 -10.15
N THR A 68 2.10 7.19 -9.35
CA THR A 68 2.72 8.45 -9.79
C THR A 68 4.24 8.37 -9.85
N ALA A 69 4.85 7.43 -9.12
CA ALA A 69 6.25 7.08 -9.28
C ALA A 69 6.39 5.55 -9.29
N TRP A 70 7.25 5.04 -10.16
CA TRP A 70 7.50 3.61 -10.29
C TRP A 70 8.97 3.37 -10.66
N ARG A 71 9.73 2.84 -9.71
CA ARG A 71 11.14 2.46 -9.86
C ARG A 71 11.32 1.09 -9.22
N PRO A 72 11.16 -0.01 -9.97
CA PRO A 72 11.46 -1.34 -9.45
C PRO A 72 12.96 -1.44 -9.11
N PRO A 73 13.34 -2.30 -8.14
CA PRO A 73 14.74 -2.54 -7.83
C PRO A 73 15.46 -3.10 -9.06
N ALA A 74 16.72 -2.72 -9.23
CA ALA A 74 17.60 -3.19 -10.30
C ALA A 74 19.04 -3.20 -9.77
N ASP A 75 19.83 -4.21 -10.13
CA ASP A 75 21.27 -4.32 -9.78
C ASP A 75 21.59 -4.14 -8.27
N GLY A 76 20.65 -4.51 -7.40
CA GLY A 76 20.79 -4.36 -5.95
C GLY A 76 20.41 -2.98 -5.40
N GLU A 77 19.97 -2.06 -6.24
CA GLU A 77 19.46 -0.74 -5.86
C GLU A 77 18.01 -0.80 -5.33
N ASP A 78 17.66 0.21 -4.53
CA ASP A 78 16.35 0.34 -3.90
C ASP A 78 15.19 0.40 -4.91
N GLY A 79 14.13 -0.35 -4.62
CA GLY A 79 12.82 -0.18 -5.26
C GLY A 79 12.00 0.91 -4.58
N MET A 80 11.31 1.76 -5.35
CA MET A 80 10.38 2.77 -4.85
C MET A 80 9.17 2.93 -5.77
N CYS A 81 7.96 2.94 -5.19
CA CYS A 81 6.78 3.43 -5.87
C CYS A 81 6.00 4.41 -5.00
N ARG A 82 5.24 5.28 -5.68
CA ARG A 82 4.31 6.20 -5.05
C ARG A 82 2.94 6.10 -5.67
N LEU A 83 1.92 6.14 -4.82
CA LEU A 83 0.51 6.07 -5.13
C LEU A 83 -0.15 7.36 -4.63
N GLU A 84 -0.95 7.99 -5.47
CA GLU A 84 -1.81 9.10 -5.08
C GLU A 84 -3.28 8.65 -5.09
N LYS A 85 -4.01 8.94 -4.02
CA LYS A 85 -5.44 8.64 -3.93
C LYS A 85 -6.21 9.70 -4.72
N ARG A 86 -6.95 9.27 -5.73
CA ARG A 86 -7.73 10.10 -6.66
C ARG A 86 -9.22 10.18 -6.27
N GLY A 87 -9.56 9.64 -5.10
CA GLY A 87 -10.93 9.54 -4.60
C GLY A 87 -11.46 10.84 -3.99
N ARG A 88 -12.74 10.80 -3.62
CA ARG A 88 -13.41 11.91 -2.90
C ARG A 88 -13.47 11.67 -1.39
N VAL A 89 -13.47 10.40 -0.95
CA VAL A 89 -13.68 10.03 0.46
C VAL A 89 -12.37 9.74 1.14
N VAL A 90 -11.55 8.87 0.55
CA VAL A 90 -10.21 8.56 1.03
C VAL A 90 -9.22 9.44 0.27
N LEU A 91 -8.46 10.23 1.03
CA LEU A 91 -7.54 11.24 0.51
C LEU A 91 -6.13 10.95 1.02
N GLY A 92 -5.14 11.44 0.28
CA GLY A 92 -3.72 11.35 0.62
C GLY A 92 -2.97 10.45 -0.35
N TRP A 93 -1.92 9.78 0.14
CA TRP A 93 -0.95 9.10 -0.69
C TRP A 93 -0.30 7.93 0.04
N ALA A 94 0.29 7.01 -0.72
CA ALA A 94 1.13 5.94 -0.20
C ALA A 94 2.48 5.92 -0.90
N GLN A 95 3.55 5.60 -0.17
CA GLN A 95 4.87 5.36 -0.72
C GLN A 95 5.40 4.05 -0.17
N ILE A 96 5.92 3.21 -1.06
CA ILE A 96 6.53 1.93 -0.71
C ILE A 96 7.95 1.94 -1.21
N GLU A 97 8.87 1.55 -0.34
CA GLU A 97 10.27 1.37 -0.64
C GLU A 97 10.74 0.00 -0.20
N VAL A 98 11.58 -0.63 -1.01
CA VAL A 98 12.20 -1.92 -0.73
C VAL A 98 13.70 -1.76 -0.93
N ARG A 99 14.46 -1.92 0.15
CA ARG A 99 15.90 -1.64 0.20
C ARG A 99 16.69 -2.88 0.64
N PRO A 100 17.95 -3.03 0.24
CA PRO A 100 18.83 -4.05 0.79
C PRO A 100 18.89 -3.97 2.32
N GLY A 101 18.88 -5.13 2.96
CA GLY A 101 18.99 -5.31 4.40
C GLY A 101 20.13 -6.24 4.77
N PRO A 102 20.47 -6.33 6.07
CA PRO A 102 21.58 -7.15 6.54
C PRO A 102 21.35 -8.63 6.24
N GLY A 103 22.40 -9.33 5.81
CA GLY A 103 22.37 -10.78 5.57
C GLY A 103 21.51 -11.22 4.38
N GLY A 104 21.48 -10.43 3.30
CA GLY A 104 20.69 -10.75 2.09
C GLY A 104 19.18 -10.60 2.26
N ARG A 105 18.76 -9.97 3.37
CA ARG A 105 17.35 -9.67 3.67
C ARG A 105 16.93 -8.39 2.97
N SER A 106 15.63 -8.13 2.95
CA SER A 106 15.08 -6.87 2.43
C SER A 106 14.42 -6.06 3.54
N ARG A 107 14.66 -4.74 3.55
CA ARG A 107 13.92 -3.80 4.38
C ARG A 107 12.81 -3.17 3.53
N VAL A 108 11.57 -3.43 3.89
CA VAL A 108 10.39 -2.83 3.27
C VAL A 108 9.89 -1.71 4.16
N VAL A 109 9.70 -0.53 3.59
CA VAL A 109 9.15 0.67 4.23
C VAL A 109 7.87 1.05 3.51
N TRP A 110 6.78 1.20 4.26
CA TRP A 110 5.51 1.67 3.74
C TRP A 110 5.09 2.91 4.52
N GLN A 111 5.00 4.03 3.82
CA GLN A 111 4.51 5.31 4.33
C GLN A 111 3.13 5.60 3.76
N GLU A 112 2.24 6.08 4.60
CA GLU A 112 0.87 6.44 4.23
C GLU A 112 0.55 7.82 4.81
N GLU A 113 -0.07 8.66 3.99
CA GLU A 113 -0.85 9.81 4.43
C GLU A 113 -2.31 9.50 4.14
N LEU A 114 -3.15 9.52 5.17
CA LEU A 114 -4.52 9.06 5.06
C LEU A 114 -5.47 10.03 5.74
N ARG A 115 -6.51 10.47 5.03
CA ARG A 115 -7.65 11.16 5.63
C ARG A 115 -8.95 10.62 5.07
N VAL A 116 -9.93 10.42 5.94
CA VAL A 116 -11.31 10.12 5.55
C VAL A 116 -12.10 11.42 5.62
N ARG A 117 -12.48 11.96 4.46
CA ARG A 117 -13.10 13.30 4.36
C ARG A 117 -14.33 13.49 5.25
N LEU A 118 -15.12 12.43 5.44
CA LEU A 118 -16.38 12.47 6.20
C LEU A 118 -16.19 12.32 7.72
N LEU A 119 -14.97 12.02 8.19
CA LEU A 119 -14.67 11.93 9.61
C LEU A 119 -14.07 13.27 10.10
N PRO A 120 -14.58 13.84 11.21
CA PRO A 120 -13.98 15.01 11.85
C PRO A 120 -12.52 14.76 12.24
N GLY A 121 -11.68 15.78 12.18
CA GLY A 121 -10.24 15.65 12.50
C GLY A 121 -9.95 15.18 13.93
N ALA A 122 -10.90 15.33 14.87
CA ALA A 122 -10.79 14.77 16.21
C ALA A 122 -10.64 13.23 16.23
N PHE A 123 -11.07 12.54 15.17
CA PHE A 123 -10.92 11.09 15.01
C PHE A 123 -9.63 10.69 14.27
N ASP A 124 -8.81 11.64 13.82
CA ASP A 124 -7.59 11.35 13.05
C ASP A 124 -6.64 10.40 13.81
N GLY A 125 -6.56 10.52 15.14
CA GLY A 125 -5.76 9.62 15.98
C GLY A 125 -6.27 8.17 15.94
N VAL A 126 -7.59 7.98 16.00
CA VAL A 126 -8.22 6.65 15.91
C VAL A 126 -8.05 6.08 14.50
N VAL A 127 -8.25 6.91 13.47
CA VAL A 127 -8.04 6.52 12.08
C VAL A 127 -6.59 6.08 11.87
N ALA A 128 -5.61 6.85 12.36
CA ALA A 128 -4.20 6.50 12.25
C ALA A 128 -3.86 5.20 13.00
N ALA A 129 -4.36 5.01 14.21
CA ALA A 129 -4.11 3.79 14.99
C ALA A 129 -4.71 2.54 14.32
N THR A 130 -5.96 2.63 13.85
CA THR A 130 -6.62 1.54 13.11
C THR A 130 -5.91 1.27 11.79
N ALA A 131 -5.55 2.30 11.03
CA ALA A 131 -4.83 2.15 9.77
C ALA A 131 -3.46 1.49 10.00
N ARG A 132 -2.64 1.97 10.95
CA ARG A 132 -1.36 1.34 11.30
C ARG A 132 -1.51 -0.16 11.59
N THR A 133 -2.57 -0.54 12.28
CA THR A 133 -2.84 -1.93 12.63
C THR A 133 -3.24 -2.76 11.40
N VAL A 134 -4.18 -2.26 10.59
CA VAL A 134 -4.66 -2.95 9.38
C VAL A 134 -3.56 -3.08 8.34
N PHE A 135 -2.89 -1.98 8.00
CA PHE A 135 -1.78 -1.97 7.03
C PHE A 135 -0.58 -2.76 7.55
N GLY A 136 -0.31 -2.76 8.86
CA GLY A 136 0.72 -3.59 9.45
C GLY A 136 0.46 -5.10 9.30
N ARG A 137 -0.81 -5.53 9.39
CA ARG A 137 -1.22 -6.92 9.13
C ARG A 137 -1.20 -7.24 7.64
N ALA A 138 -1.67 -6.33 6.79
CA ALA A 138 -1.67 -6.50 5.35
C ALA A 138 -0.23 -6.65 4.82
N MET A 139 0.69 -5.77 5.24
CA MET A 139 2.11 -5.86 4.93
C MET A 139 2.71 -7.21 5.33
N ASN A 140 2.36 -7.73 6.52
CA ASN A 140 2.82 -9.06 6.94
C ASN A 140 2.29 -10.18 6.03
N ARG A 141 1.01 -10.16 5.66
CA ARG A 141 0.42 -11.17 4.76
C ARG A 141 1.04 -11.14 3.37
N LEU A 142 1.10 -9.95 2.76
CA LEU A 142 1.69 -9.74 1.44
C LEU A 142 3.12 -10.27 1.39
N LEU A 143 3.94 -9.94 2.40
CA LEU A 143 5.33 -10.37 2.43
C LEU A 143 5.51 -11.85 2.79
N ARG A 144 4.59 -12.49 3.51
CA ARG A 144 4.65 -13.96 3.73
C ARG A 144 4.33 -14.75 2.48
N GLY A 145 3.52 -14.19 1.59
CA GLY A 145 3.05 -14.89 0.41
C GLY A 145 1.74 -15.64 0.64
N ASP A 146 1.07 -15.40 1.76
CA ASP A 146 -0.25 -15.94 2.12
C ASP A 146 -1.42 -15.28 1.35
#